data_AF-A0A533RR49-F1
#
_entry.id   AF-A0A533RR49-F1
#
_cell.length_a   1.000
_cell.length_b   1.000
_cell.length_c   1.000
_cell.angle_alpha   90.00
_cell.angle_beta   90.00
_cell.angle_gamma   90.00
#
_symmetry.space_group_name_H-M   'P 1'
#
loop_
_entity.id
_entity.type
_entity.pdbx_description
1 polymer ?
#
loop_
_entity_poly.entity_id
_entity_poly.type
_entity_poly.pdbx_seq_one_letter_code
_entity_poly.pdbx_strand_id
1 'polypeptide(L)'
;MQLKFMYQGKPVECTDKGEKCVVDFCSRDLLMKVLHSLVSPRLVPVIDRIFQVQELFMLADVISLGENQLHHVIRICEYADSISENALTALQVSREDLLTAVMFHDVGKGPEVDDRNIEPAAGKAVKVPKIMRKYGVPAWVEMRQPIHDHLEKSLQIAESYHLGAPILEAIALHHHVKITPPVLREIAGGLVLAPMISEDILQHQPEQYAAKGSNLAQIIAILDQLCAVERKFQGRVSFMCEPDKMEDELVKDLVIGVAGPEDPRLKALGLAFDGSETVILLDLRSFGAFVQLHSEYQVQATKREILNTIRSVVRVQDHYRLKDAVGLVGGDEYVV
;
A
#
# COMPACT_ATOMS: atom_id res chain seq x y z
N MET A 1 -1.33 4.25 7.84
CA MET A 1 -2.67 4.16 8.45
C MET A 1 -3.40 3.00 7.77
N GLN A 2 -3.39 1.78 8.33
CA GLN A 2 -4.21 0.69 7.78
C GLN A 2 -5.66 0.95 8.16
N LEU A 3 -6.47 1.42 7.21
CA LEU A 3 -7.92 1.54 7.34
C LEU A 3 -8.53 0.13 7.41
N LYS A 4 -8.52 -0.47 8.60
CA LYS A 4 -9.38 -1.61 8.90
C LYS A 4 -10.73 -1.03 9.28
N PHE A 5 -11.66 -1.01 8.34
CA PHE A 5 -13.06 -0.73 8.60
C PHE A 5 -13.65 -1.84 9.48
N MET A 6 -13.43 -1.76 10.79
CA MET A 6 -14.09 -2.65 11.73
C MET A 6 -15.54 -2.18 11.94
N TYR A 7 -16.43 -2.58 11.04
CA TYR A 7 -17.83 -2.75 11.43
C TYR A 7 -17.97 -4.16 12.03
N GLN A 8 -18.23 -4.23 13.34
CA GLN A 8 -18.50 -5.47 14.07
C GLN A 8 -20.00 -5.79 14.16
N GLY A 9 -20.85 -5.17 13.32
CA GLY A 9 -22.25 -5.57 13.23
C GLY A 9 -22.42 -6.78 12.30
N LYS A 10 -23.41 -7.63 12.59
CA LYS A 10 -23.76 -8.73 11.70
C LYS A 10 -24.16 -8.16 10.32
N PRO A 11 -23.68 -8.71 9.20
CA PRO A 11 -24.18 -8.31 7.89
C PRO A 11 -25.68 -8.61 7.83
N VAL A 12 -26.49 -7.58 7.65
CA VAL A 12 -27.93 -7.72 7.40
C VAL A 12 -28.13 -7.52 5.91
N GLU A 13 -28.65 -8.54 5.23
CA GLU A 13 -29.02 -8.44 3.82
C GLU A 13 -30.13 -7.38 3.69
N CYS A 14 -29.84 -6.29 2.98
CA CYS A 14 -30.87 -5.35 2.56
C CYS A 14 -31.82 -6.08 1.59
N THR A 15 -33.05 -6.33 2.02
CA THR A 15 -34.06 -6.91 1.14
C THR A 15 -34.50 -5.89 0.09
N ASP A 16 -34.72 -6.35 -1.15
CA ASP A 16 -35.07 -5.57 -2.36
C ASP A 16 -36.34 -4.70 -2.27
N LYS A 17 -36.95 -4.56 -1.10
CA LYS A 17 -38.24 -3.89 -0.91
C LYS A 17 -38.16 -2.83 0.18
N GLY A 18 -37.39 -1.78 -0.06
CA GLY A 18 -37.64 -0.37 0.29
C GLY A 18 -38.31 0.04 1.63
N GLU A 19 -38.43 -0.82 2.63
CA GLU A 19 -39.18 -0.53 3.85
C GLU A 19 -38.28 -0.69 5.09
N LYS A 20 -37.79 0.46 5.53
CA LYS A 20 -37.35 0.82 6.89
C LYS A 20 -36.28 -0.09 7.53
N CYS A 21 -35.01 0.30 7.37
CA CYS A 21 -33.97 0.00 8.36
C CYS A 21 -34.26 0.79 9.65
N VAL A 22 -34.63 0.09 10.72
CA VAL A 22 -34.82 0.70 12.05
C VAL A 22 -33.46 0.69 12.75
N VAL A 23 -32.76 1.82 12.65
CA VAL A 23 -31.45 2.13 13.27
C VAL A 23 -30.28 1.31 12.74
N ASP A 24 -29.87 1.53 11.49
CA ASP A 24 -28.58 1.01 10.98
C ASP A 24 -28.02 1.98 9.93
N PHE A 25 -26.84 2.56 10.19
CA PHE A 25 -26.06 3.20 9.12
C PHE A 25 -25.64 2.09 8.17
N CYS A 26 -26.00 2.19 6.89
CA CYS A 26 -25.47 1.31 5.85
C CYS A 26 -23.94 1.30 5.98
N SER A 27 -23.29 0.12 5.94
CA SER A 27 -21.83 0.00 6.06
C SER A 27 -21.09 0.95 5.11
N ARG A 28 -21.67 1.20 3.94
CA ARG A 28 -21.26 2.20 2.95
C ARG A 28 -21.34 3.65 3.45
N ASP A 29 -22.40 4.04 4.13
CA ASP A 29 -22.57 5.40 4.68
C ASP A 29 -21.62 5.66 5.86
N LEU A 30 -21.31 4.63 6.63
CA LEU A 30 -20.30 4.73 7.69
C LEU A 30 -18.89 4.83 7.09
N LEU A 31 -18.59 4.00 6.08
CA LEU A 31 -17.35 4.05 5.29
C LEU A 31 -17.14 5.44 4.67
N MET A 32 -18.17 6.01 4.03
CA MET A 32 -18.22 7.40 3.54
C MET A 32 -17.75 8.39 4.60
N LYS A 33 -18.45 8.40 5.74
CA LYS A 33 -18.21 9.39 6.80
C LYS A 33 -16.79 9.32 7.35
N VAL A 34 -16.30 8.11 7.56
CA VAL A 34 -14.93 7.90 8.06
C VAL A 34 -13.92 8.34 7.02
N LEU A 35 -14.05 7.93 5.74
CA LEU A 35 -13.12 8.38 4.70
C LEU A 35 -13.11 9.89 4.57
N HIS A 36 -14.28 10.55 4.54
CA HIS A 36 -14.38 12.01 4.51
C HIS A 36 -13.69 12.70 5.69
N SER A 37 -13.65 12.05 6.86
CA SER A 37 -12.97 12.59 8.04
C SER A 37 -11.45 12.38 8.05
N LEU A 38 -10.94 11.45 7.23
CA LEU A 38 -9.53 11.06 7.21
C LEU A 38 -8.75 11.65 6.05
N VAL A 39 -9.44 12.02 4.96
CA VAL A 39 -8.79 12.60 3.78
C VAL A 39 -8.71 14.13 3.87
N SER A 40 -7.73 14.70 3.16
CA SER A 40 -7.65 16.14 2.95
C SER A 40 -8.93 16.66 2.29
N PRO A 41 -9.43 17.88 2.64
CA PRO A 41 -10.58 18.49 1.97
C PRO A 41 -10.48 18.52 0.45
N ARG A 42 -9.26 18.61 -0.10
CA ARG A 42 -9.02 18.58 -1.55
C ARG A 42 -9.42 17.25 -2.20
N LEU A 43 -9.33 16.15 -1.45
CA LEU A 43 -9.62 14.80 -1.93
C LEU A 43 -11.08 14.39 -1.78
N VAL A 44 -11.90 15.15 -1.05
CA VAL A 44 -13.34 14.84 -0.86
C VAL A 44 -14.06 14.61 -2.20
N PRO A 45 -13.89 15.44 -3.25
CA PRO A 45 -14.52 15.18 -4.54
C PRO A 45 -14.07 13.87 -5.20
N VAL A 46 -12.82 13.45 -4.97
CA VAL A 46 -12.29 12.18 -5.47
C VAL A 46 -12.91 11.02 -4.70
N ILE A 47 -13.03 11.16 -3.38
CA ILE A 47 -13.70 10.17 -2.54
C ILE A 47 -15.17 10.03 -2.96
N ASP A 48 -15.92 11.12 -3.12
CA ASP A 48 -17.31 11.09 -3.59
C ASP A 48 -17.47 10.29 -4.91
N ARG A 49 -16.48 10.39 -5.81
CA ARG A 49 -16.45 9.63 -7.07
C ARG A 49 -16.15 8.14 -6.87
N ILE A 50 -15.26 7.77 -5.94
CA ILE A 50 -15.02 6.35 -5.57
C ILE A 50 -16.35 5.71 -5.19
N PHE A 51 -17.20 6.43 -4.47
CA PHE A 51 -18.50 5.90 -4.07
C PHE A 51 -19.52 5.76 -5.20
N GLN A 52 -19.22 6.22 -6.41
CA GLN A 52 -20.07 5.97 -7.59
C GLN A 52 -19.76 4.62 -8.25
N VAL A 53 -18.65 3.98 -7.89
CA VAL A 53 -18.24 2.67 -8.41
C VAL A 53 -18.49 1.61 -7.33
N GLN A 54 -19.56 0.83 -7.48
CA GLN A 54 -20.01 -0.10 -6.43
C GLN A 54 -18.96 -1.19 -6.12
N GLU A 55 -18.22 -1.63 -7.12
CA GLU A 55 -17.26 -2.72 -7.02
C GLU A 55 -16.04 -2.35 -6.16
N LEU A 56 -15.72 -1.05 -6.03
CA LEU A 56 -14.62 -0.59 -5.16
C LEU A 56 -14.85 -0.90 -3.68
N PHE A 57 -16.11 -1.05 -3.24
CA PHE A 57 -16.39 -1.44 -1.85
C PHE A 57 -15.89 -2.83 -1.52
N MET A 58 -15.84 -3.73 -2.50
CA MET A 58 -15.33 -5.08 -2.30
C MET A 58 -13.84 -5.06 -1.92
N LEU A 59 -13.09 -4.05 -2.38
CA LEU A 59 -11.68 -3.88 -2.05
C LEU A 59 -11.43 -3.50 -0.59
N ALA A 60 -12.45 -2.98 0.12
CA ALA A 60 -12.35 -2.68 1.55
C ALA A 60 -12.08 -3.96 2.36
N ASP A 61 -12.52 -5.10 1.85
CA ASP A 61 -12.37 -6.41 2.49
C ASP A 61 -11.20 -7.23 1.94
N VAL A 62 -10.45 -6.74 0.94
CA VAL A 62 -9.33 -7.47 0.33
C VAL A 62 -8.00 -6.94 0.86
N ILE A 63 -7.15 -7.85 1.33
CA ILE A 63 -5.76 -7.55 1.72
C ILE A 63 -4.82 -8.31 0.80
N SER A 64 -3.99 -7.62 0.02
CA SER A 64 -2.99 -8.23 -0.86
C SER A 64 -1.64 -7.58 -0.63
N LEU A 65 -0.58 -8.39 -0.51
CA LEU A 65 0.78 -7.95 -0.19
C LEU A 65 0.87 -7.07 1.09
N GLY A 66 0.05 -7.38 2.09
CA GLY A 66 -0.01 -6.70 3.38
C GLY A 66 -0.77 -5.37 3.36
N GLU A 67 -1.38 -5.00 2.22
CA GLU A 67 -2.09 -3.74 2.03
C GLU A 67 -3.59 -3.95 1.75
N ASN A 68 -4.43 -3.12 2.36
CA ASN A 68 -5.85 -3.04 2.02
C ASN A 68 -6.03 -2.45 0.61
N GLN A 69 -6.76 -3.13 -0.26
CA GLN A 69 -6.80 -2.76 -1.67
C GLN A 69 -7.64 -1.50 -1.94
N LEU A 70 -8.64 -1.19 -1.11
CA LEU A 70 -9.34 0.11 -1.22
C LEU A 70 -8.42 1.26 -0.80
N HIS A 71 -7.64 1.09 0.27
CA HIS A 71 -6.63 2.06 0.67
C HIS A 71 -5.59 2.29 -0.43
N HIS A 72 -5.11 1.23 -1.09
CA HIS A 72 -4.19 1.32 -2.23
C HIS A 72 -4.76 2.21 -3.35
N VAL A 73 -6.00 1.97 -3.77
CA VAL A 73 -6.68 2.80 -4.79
C VAL A 73 -6.79 4.26 -4.33
N ILE A 74 -7.18 4.50 -3.08
CA ILE A 74 -7.26 5.85 -2.52
C ILE A 74 -5.88 6.52 -2.55
N ARG A 75 -4.81 5.83 -2.15
CA ARG A 75 -3.44 6.35 -2.14
C ARG A 75 -2.97 6.76 -3.53
N ILE A 76 -3.24 5.93 -4.55
CA ILE A 76 -2.96 6.28 -5.95
C ILE A 76 -3.79 7.49 -6.38
N CYS A 77 -5.05 7.60 -5.96
CA CYS A 77 -5.86 8.79 -6.19
C CYS A 77 -5.25 10.05 -5.57
N GLU A 78 -4.67 9.97 -4.37
CA GLU A 78 -3.98 11.12 -3.74
C GLU A 78 -2.78 11.57 -4.57
N TYR A 79 -2.00 10.62 -5.10
CA TYR A 79 -0.89 10.92 -5.99
C TYR A 79 -1.39 11.53 -7.29
N ALA A 80 -2.35 10.89 -7.95
CA ALA A 80 -2.93 11.35 -9.19
C ALA A 80 -3.46 12.79 -9.07
N ASP A 81 -4.10 13.13 -7.95
CA ASP A 81 -4.59 14.47 -7.65
C ASP A 81 -3.45 15.47 -7.32
N SER A 82 -2.31 14.99 -6.83
CA SER A 82 -1.16 15.83 -6.46
C SER A 82 -0.18 16.11 -7.60
N ILE A 83 -0.23 15.35 -8.69
CA ILE A 83 0.58 15.64 -9.88
C ILE A 83 0.23 17.04 -10.40
N SER A 84 1.23 17.87 -10.66
CA SER A 84 1.00 19.21 -11.23
C SER A 84 0.28 19.18 -12.59
N GLU A 85 -0.61 20.15 -12.85
CA GLU A 85 -1.28 20.30 -14.16
C GLU A 85 -0.30 20.46 -15.33
N ASN A 86 0.86 21.08 -15.09
CA ASN A 86 1.90 21.23 -16.10
C ASN A 86 2.42 19.87 -16.60
N ALA A 87 2.66 18.94 -15.68
CA ALA A 87 3.11 17.58 -16.02
C ALA A 87 2.01 16.81 -16.80
N LEU A 88 0.75 16.90 -16.35
CA LEU A 88 -0.38 16.27 -17.04
C LEU A 88 -0.58 16.82 -18.45
N THR A 89 -0.47 18.15 -18.62
CA THR A 89 -0.55 18.82 -19.91
C THR A 89 0.58 18.40 -20.85
N ALA A 90 1.82 18.33 -20.34
CA ALA A 90 2.98 17.88 -21.12
C ALA A 90 2.80 16.44 -21.63
N LEU A 91 2.14 15.59 -20.84
CA LEU A 91 1.83 14.21 -21.18
C LEU A 91 0.52 14.03 -21.96
N GLN A 92 -0.23 15.10 -22.20
CA GLN A 92 -1.55 15.08 -22.87
C GLN A 92 -2.56 14.14 -22.17
N VAL A 93 -2.53 14.12 -20.83
CA VAL A 93 -3.44 13.32 -20.01
C VAL A 93 -4.32 14.27 -19.20
N SER A 94 -5.63 14.06 -19.21
CA SER A 94 -6.53 14.82 -18.34
C SER A 94 -6.51 14.23 -16.92
N ARG A 95 -6.62 15.09 -15.90
CA ARG A 95 -6.75 14.62 -14.51
C ARG A 95 -7.98 13.75 -14.32
N GLU A 96 -9.07 14.06 -15.02
CA GLU A 96 -10.30 13.29 -14.94
C GLU A 96 -10.13 11.86 -15.46
N ASP A 97 -9.52 11.68 -16.63
CA ASP A 97 -9.21 10.36 -17.18
C ASP A 97 -8.25 9.60 -16.27
N LEU A 98 -7.24 10.27 -15.73
CA LEU A 98 -6.30 9.67 -14.78
C LEU A 98 -7.01 9.15 -13.53
N LEU A 99 -7.79 10.00 -12.85
CA LEU A 99 -8.52 9.60 -11.65
C LEU A 99 -9.51 8.47 -11.94
N THR A 100 -10.18 8.52 -13.10
CA THR A 100 -11.11 7.45 -13.51
C THR A 100 -10.34 6.14 -13.73
N ALA A 101 -9.23 6.17 -14.45
CA ALA A 101 -8.46 4.95 -14.71
C ALA A 101 -7.86 4.36 -13.43
N VAL A 102 -7.43 5.20 -12.49
CA VAL A 102 -7.00 4.78 -11.15
C VAL A 102 -8.11 4.07 -10.39
N MET A 103 -9.34 4.59 -10.41
CA MET A 103 -10.48 3.95 -9.72
C MET A 103 -10.80 2.55 -10.28
N PHE A 104 -10.44 2.27 -11.53
CA PHE A 104 -10.78 1.00 -12.18
C PHE A 104 -9.60 0.05 -12.39
N HIS A 105 -8.34 0.46 -12.15
CA HIS A 105 -7.18 -0.39 -12.44
C HIS A 105 -7.24 -1.73 -11.68
N ASP A 106 -7.61 -1.67 -10.40
CA ASP A 106 -7.62 -2.80 -9.47
C ASP A 106 -9.00 -3.24 -8.99
N VAL A 107 -10.07 -2.66 -9.53
CA VAL A 107 -11.45 -2.92 -9.09
C VAL A 107 -11.87 -4.39 -9.21
N GLY A 108 -11.20 -5.15 -10.08
CA GLY A 108 -11.41 -6.58 -10.26
C GLY A 108 -10.87 -7.46 -9.13
N LYS A 109 -9.98 -6.96 -8.25
CA LYS A 109 -9.37 -7.77 -7.19
C LYS A 109 -10.42 -8.33 -6.24
N GLY A 110 -10.27 -9.61 -5.89
CA GLY A 110 -11.17 -10.31 -4.99
C GLY A 110 -10.46 -11.20 -3.97
N PRO A 111 -11.21 -12.08 -3.29
CA PRO A 111 -10.67 -12.98 -2.26
C PRO A 111 -9.54 -13.90 -2.75
N GLU A 112 -9.43 -14.12 -4.06
CA GLU A 112 -8.41 -14.95 -4.71
C GLU A 112 -6.98 -14.39 -4.61
N VAL A 113 -6.83 -13.09 -4.38
CA VAL A 113 -5.54 -12.42 -4.13
C VAL A 113 -5.36 -12.05 -2.66
N ASP A 114 -6.25 -12.52 -1.78
CA ASP A 114 -6.19 -12.17 -0.36
C ASP A 114 -5.12 -12.96 0.40
N ASP A 115 -4.15 -12.26 0.98
CA ASP A 115 -3.04 -12.82 1.73
C ASP A 115 -3.49 -13.71 2.91
N ARG A 116 -4.71 -13.51 3.45
CA ARG A 116 -5.26 -14.36 4.53
C ARG A 116 -5.61 -15.76 4.04
N ASN A 117 -5.84 -15.91 2.74
CA ASN A 117 -6.31 -17.13 2.10
C ASN A 117 -5.25 -17.81 1.22
N ILE A 118 -4.08 -17.18 1.04
CA ILE A 118 -3.03 -17.66 0.14
C ILE A 118 -1.88 -18.26 0.96
N GLU A 119 -1.62 -19.55 0.76
CA GLU A 119 -0.29 -20.10 1.02
C GLU A 119 0.66 -19.61 -0.10
N PRO A 120 1.83 -19.03 0.24
CA PRO A 120 2.76 -18.49 -0.75
C PRO A 120 3.40 -19.63 -1.56
N ALA A 121 2.70 -20.12 -2.58
CA ALA A 121 3.18 -21.19 -3.45
C ALA A 121 2.63 -21.08 -4.89
N ALA A 122 3.55 -20.71 -5.80
CA ALA A 122 3.54 -20.95 -7.25
C ALA A 122 2.31 -20.53 -8.06
N GLY A 123 2.22 -19.23 -8.37
CA GLY A 123 1.29 -18.76 -9.40
C GLY A 123 1.56 -19.45 -10.75
N LYS A 124 0.50 -19.89 -11.43
CA LYS A 124 0.60 -20.65 -12.69
C LYS A 124 0.67 -19.69 -13.88
N ALA A 125 1.66 -19.89 -14.75
CA ALA A 125 1.72 -19.18 -16.02
C ALA A 125 0.50 -19.51 -16.90
N VAL A 126 -0.20 -18.48 -17.36
CA VAL A 126 -1.37 -18.57 -18.25
C VAL A 126 -1.23 -17.68 -19.46
N LYS A 127 -2.03 -17.97 -20.49
CA LYS A 127 -2.09 -17.17 -21.71
C LYS A 127 -2.86 -15.89 -21.47
N VAL A 128 -2.44 -14.81 -22.14
CA VAL A 128 -3.14 -13.53 -22.13
C VAL A 128 -4.60 -13.68 -22.64
N PRO A 129 -5.61 -13.26 -21.85
CA PRO A 129 -7.01 -13.25 -22.26
C PRO A 129 -7.25 -12.52 -23.58
N LYS A 130 -8.30 -12.93 -24.31
CA LYS A 130 -8.67 -12.29 -25.59
C LYS A 130 -9.02 -10.81 -25.40
N ILE A 131 -9.72 -10.48 -24.31
CA ILE A 131 -10.13 -9.11 -24.02
C ILE A 131 -8.93 -8.19 -23.80
N MET A 132 -7.90 -8.64 -23.09
CA MET A 132 -6.67 -7.86 -22.87
C MET A 132 -5.89 -7.61 -24.18
N ARG A 133 -5.89 -8.58 -25.10
CA ARG A 133 -5.25 -8.43 -26.42
C ARG A 133 -5.93 -7.36 -27.28
N LYS A 134 -7.25 -7.15 -27.15
CA LYS A 134 -7.99 -6.05 -27.81
C LYS A 134 -7.39 -4.69 -27.49
N TYR A 135 -6.81 -4.55 -26.30
CA TYR A 135 -6.23 -3.32 -25.77
C TYR A 135 -4.68 -3.27 -25.85
N GLY A 136 -4.08 -4.15 -26.66
CA GLY A 136 -2.65 -4.06 -26.98
C GLY A 136 -1.70 -4.82 -26.05
N VAL A 137 -2.21 -5.64 -25.12
CA VAL A 137 -1.38 -6.53 -24.30
C VAL A 137 -0.78 -7.62 -25.21
N PRO A 138 0.55 -7.73 -25.36
CA PRO A 138 1.15 -8.70 -26.26
C PRO A 138 0.92 -10.14 -25.80
N ALA A 139 0.64 -11.04 -26.73
CA ALA A 139 0.29 -12.43 -26.40
C ALA A 139 1.41 -13.26 -25.76
N TRP A 140 2.66 -12.76 -25.81
CA TRP A 140 3.84 -13.39 -25.26
C TRP A 140 4.17 -12.96 -23.83
N VAL A 141 3.47 -11.95 -23.29
CA VAL A 141 3.65 -11.52 -21.90
C VAL A 141 3.19 -12.64 -20.96
N GLU A 142 3.97 -12.87 -19.92
CA GLU A 142 3.64 -13.86 -18.89
C GLU A 142 2.54 -13.33 -17.96
N MET A 143 1.42 -14.05 -17.88
CA MET A 143 0.42 -13.83 -16.84
C MET A 143 0.46 -14.93 -15.80
N ARG A 144 0.29 -14.61 -14.52
CA ARG A 144 0.30 -15.56 -13.42
C ARG A 144 -1.02 -15.53 -12.67
N GLN A 145 -1.66 -16.69 -12.53
CA GLN A 145 -2.85 -16.82 -11.68
C GLN A 145 -2.46 -17.18 -10.25
N PRO A 146 -3.18 -16.68 -9.22
CA PRO A 146 -4.35 -15.79 -9.33
C PRO A 146 -4.00 -14.30 -9.48
N ILE A 147 -2.72 -13.94 -9.41
CA ILE A 147 -2.23 -12.55 -9.30
C ILE A 147 -2.82 -11.62 -10.37
N HIS A 148 -2.89 -12.06 -11.64
CA HIS A 148 -3.34 -11.23 -12.76
C HIS A 148 -4.80 -11.44 -13.17
N ASP A 149 -5.58 -12.24 -12.43
CA ASP A 149 -7.00 -12.48 -12.77
C ASP A 149 -7.83 -11.19 -12.63
N HIS A 150 -7.42 -10.30 -11.72
CA HIS A 150 -8.07 -9.01 -11.53
C HIS A 150 -8.03 -8.14 -12.80
N LEU A 151 -7.03 -8.25 -13.68
CA LEU A 151 -6.91 -7.40 -14.87
C LEU A 151 -8.08 -7.61 -15.84
N GLU A 152 -8.44 -8.88 -16.10
CA GLU A 152 -9.58 -9.21 -16.96
C GLU A 152 -10.90 -8.75 -16.31
N LYS A 153 -11.06 -8.96 -15.00
CA LYS A 153 -12.26 -8.57 -14.28
C LYS A 153 -12.42 -7.05 -14.17
N SER A 154 -11.33 -6.32 -13.90
CA SER A 154 -11.27 -4.85 -13.93
C SER A 154 -11.71 -4.31 -15.28
N LEU A 155 -11.27 -4.92 -16.38
CA LEU A 155 -11.70 -4.52 -17.73
C LEU A 155 -13.19 -4.78 -17.98
N GLN A 156 -13.70 -5.93 -17.57
CA GLN A 156 -15.13 -6.24 -17.73
C GLN A 156 -16.02 -5.26 -16.95
N ILE A 157 -15.62 -4.92 -15.71
CA ILE A 157 -16.29 -3.89 -14.91
C ILE A 157 -16.18 -2.54 -15.61
N ALA A 158 -15.00 -2.13 -16.06
CA ALA A 158 -14.82 -0.86 -16.75
C ALA A 158 -15.64 -0.75 -18.05
N GLU A 159 -15.79 -1.84 -18.83
CA GLU A 159 -16.66 -1.87 -20.01
C GLU A 159 -18.15 -1.70 -19.62
N SER A 160 -18.62 -2.23 -18.48
CA SER A 160 -20.01 -2.03 -18.03
C SER A 160 -20.29 -0.59 -17.61
N TYR A 161 -19.28 0.17 -17.21
CA TYR A 161 -19.36 1.61 -16.96
C TYR A 161 -19.17 2.46 -18.22
N HIS A 162 -19.06 1.84 -19.41
CA HIS A 162 -18.97 2.52 -20.70
C HIS A 162 -17.77 3.49 -20.79
N LEU A 163 -16.66 3.15 -20.12
CA LEU A 163 -15.47 4.00 -20.09
C LEU A 163 -14.80 4.11 -21.47
N GLY A 164 -14.16 5.24 -21.72
CA GLY A 164 -13.49 5.52 -22.99
C GLY A 164 -12.32 4.57 -23.28
N ALA A 165 -12.04 4.35 -24.57
CA ALA A 165 -10.95 3.47 -25.01
C ALA A 165 -9.57 3.77 -24.38
N PRO A 166 -9.16 5.04 -24.17
CA PRO A 166 -7.90 5.33 -23.48
C PRO A 166 -7.84 4.82 -22.04
N ILE A 167 -8.96 4.90 -21.30
CA ILE A 167 -9.05 4.41 -19.92
C ILE A 167 -9.01 2.88 -19.89
N LEU A 168 -9.75 2.22 -20.80
CA LEU A 168 -9.75 0.76 -20.92
C LEU A 168 -8.35 0.23 -21.29
N GLU A 169 -7.64 0.91 -22.18
CA GLU A 169 -6.25 0.56 -22.53
C GLU A 169 -5.32 0.69 -21.33
N ALA A 170 -5.44 1.76 -20.55
CA ALA A 170 -4.64 1.96 -19.36
C ALA A 170 -4.90 0.89 -18.28
N ILE A 171 -6.15 0.52 -18.04
CA ILE A 171 -6.52 -0.58 -17.14
C ILE A 171 -5.94 -1.91 -17.64
N ALA A 172 -6.00 -2.19 -18.95
CA ALA A 172 -5.48 -3.43 -19.51
C ALA A 172 -3.94 -3.54 -19.37
N LEU A 173 -3.24 -2.42 -19.46
CA LEU A 173 -1.79 -2.38 -19.66
C LEU A 173 -0.99 -1.96 -18.42
N HIS A 174 -1.58 -1.49 -17.32
CA HIS A 174 -0.79 -0.93 -16.22
C HIS A 174 0.23 -1.90 -15.59
N HIS A 175 -0.04 -3.22 -15.57
CA HIS A 175 0.96 -4.24 -15.18
C HIS A 175 2.01 -4.52 -16.27
N HIS A 176 1.74 -4.13 -17.52
CA HIS A 176 2.46 -4.61 -18.70
C HIS A 176 3.08 -3.52 -19.58
N VAL A 177 2.88 -2.25 -19.24
CA VAL A 177 3.31 -1.11 -20.02
C VAL A 177 4.76 -0.73 -19.71
N LYS A 178 5.53 -0.47 -20.75
CA LYS A 178 6.88 0.04 -20.62
C LYS A 178 6.87 1.49 -20.14
N ILE A 179 7.25 1.70 -18.88
CA ILE A 179 7.53 3.02 -18.34
C ILE A 179 8.76 3.60 -19.05
N THR A 180 8.57 4.72 -19.74
CA THR A 180 9.66 5.39 -20.44
C THR A 180 10.29 6.49 -19.57
N PRO A 181 11.61 6.73 -19.68
CA PRO A 181 12.28 7.80 -18.92
C PRO A 181 11.66 9.21 -19.09
N PRO A 182 11.16 9.61 -20.28
CA PRO A 182 10.48 10.90 -20.43
C PRO A 182 9.20 11.00 -19.59
N VAL A 183 8.34 9.97 -19.61
CA VAL A 183 7.09 9.98 -18.84
C VAL A 183 7.38 9.95 -17.35
N LEU A 184 8.30 9.10 -16.90
CA LEU A 184 8.71 9.07 -15.49
C LEU A 184 9.28 10.41 -15.03
N ARG A 185 10.07 11.10 -15.86
CA ARG A 185 10.64 12.41 -15.51
C ARG A 185 9.57 13.46 -15.25
N GLU A 186 8.56 13.54 -16.12
CA GLU A 186 7.46 14.48 -15.95
C GLU A 186 6.67 14.20 -14.66
N ILE A 187 6.38 12.92 -14.38
CA ILE A 187 5.66 12.53 -13.16
C ILE A 187 6.51 12.73 -11.90
N ALA A 188 7.78 12.32 -11.93
CA ALA A 188 8.70 12.51 -10.81
C ALA A 188 8.91 13.99 -10.49
N GLY A 189 9.03 14.85 -11.51
CA GLY A 189 9.08 16.30 -11.33
C GLY A 189 7.76 16.85 -10.78
N GLY A 190 6.62 16.38 -11.31
CA GLY A 190 5.28 16.81 -10.89
C GLY A 190 4.91 16.39 -9.46
N LEU A 191 5.51 15.33 -8.93
CA LEU A 191 5.36 14.84 -7.56
C LEU A 191 6.55 15.16 -6.65
N VAL A 192 7.60 15.79 -7.18
CA VAL A 192 8.85 16.09 -6.46
C VAL A 192 9.47 14.83 -5.84
N LEU A 193 9.51 13.73 -6.59
CA LEU A 193 10.07 12.47 -6.12
C LEU A 193 11.60 12.56 -6.02
N ALA A 194 12.15 11.89 -5.00
CA ALA A 194 13.60 11.73 -4.89
C ALA A 194 14.14 10.89 -6.07
N PRO A 195 15.36 11.19 -6.59
CA PRO A 195 15.93 10.45 -7.72
C PRO A 195 16.00 8.93 -7.51
N MET A 196 16.31 8.49 -6.28
CA MET A 196 16.37 7.06 -5.92
C MET A 196 15.05 6.32 -6.15
N ILE A 197 13.90 6.98 -5.93
CA ILE A 197 12.58 6.39 -6.17
C ILE A 197 12.35 6.19 -7.66
N SER A 198 12.81 7.13 -8.49
CA SER A 198 12.71 7.00 -9.96
C SER A 198 13.60 5.88 -10.49
N GLU A 199 14.78 5.68 -9.89
CA GLU A 199 15.65 4.55 -10.21
C GLU A 199 15.01 3.21 -9.83
N ASP A 200 14.43 3.11 -8.63
CA ASP A 200 13.71 1.92 -8.19
C ASP A 200 12.53 1.56 -9.12
N ILE A 201 11.80 2.56 -9.61
CA ILE A 201 10.70 2.36 -10.57
C ILE A 201 11.22 1.82 -11.90
N LEU A 202 12.34 2.32 -12.39
CA LEU A 202 12.94 1.83 -13.64
C LEU A 202 13.56 0.42 -13.50
N GLN A 203 14.03 0.08 -12.30
CA GLN A 203 14.65 -1.22 -12.01
C GLN A 203 13.63 -2.28 -11.59
N HIS A 204 12.38 -1.90 -11.31
CA HIS A 204 11.31 -2.83 -11.00
C HIS A 204 11.05 -3.76 -12.19
N GLN A 205 11.14 -5.08 -11.95
CA GLN A 205 10.96 -6.22 -12.88
C GLN A 205 10.70 -5.86 -14.36
N PRO A 206 11.76 -5.62 -15.15
CA PRO A 206 11.62 -5.18 -16.55
C PRO A 206 10.92 -6.19 -17.47
N GLU A 207 10.81 -7.46 -17.07
CA GLU A 207 10.15 -8.52 -17.84
C GLU A 207 8.62 -8.37 -17.90
N GLN A 208 8.01 -7.67 -16.94
CA GLN A 208 6.58 -7.37 -16.96
C GLN A 208 6.26 -6.23 -17.95
N TYR A 209 7.20 -5.34 -18.23
CA TYR A 209 7.01 -4.08 -18.96
C TYR A 209 7.32 -4.16 -20.47
N ALA A 210 6.40 -4.79 -21.18
CA ALA A 210 6.55 -5.26 -22.55
C ALA A 210 5.88 -4.38 -23.64
N ALA A 211 4.82 -3.67 -23.30
CA ALA A 211 3.99 -2.94 -24.27
C ALA A 211 4.37 -1.45 -24.35
N LYS A 212 4.25 -0.82 -25.52
CA LYS A 212 4.51 0.63 -25.65
C LYS A 212 3.52 1.49 -24.84
N GLY A 213 2.23 1.10 -24.83
CA GLY A 213 1.11 1.75 -24.12
C GLY A 213 0.97 3.27 -24.33
N SER A 214 -0.11 3.84 -23.80
CA SER A 214 -0.29 5.30 -23.72
C SER A 214 0.45 5.90 -22.53
N ASN A 215 0.53 7.24 -22.51
CA ASN A 215 1.01 7.97 -21.34
C ASN A 215 0.14 7.70 -20.12
N LEU A 216 -1.19 7.60 -20.29
CA LEU A 216 -2.11 7.28 -19.21
C LEU A 216 -1.80 5.92 -18.57
N ALA A 217 -1.58 4.87 -19.38
CA ALA A 217 -1.17 3.56 -18.90
C ALA A 217 0.15 3.63 -18.12
N GLN A 218 1.15 4.33 -18.66
CA GLN A 218 2.45 4.51 -18.00
C GLN A 218 2.33 5.25 -16.68
N ILE A 219 1.48 6.29 -16.57
CA ILE A 219 1.27 7.03 -15.32
C ILE A 219 0.68 6.10 -14.26
N ILE A 220 -0.34 5.31 -14.58
CA ILE A 220 -0.94 4.35 -13.62
C ILE A 220 0.13 3.35 -13.15
N ALA A 221 0.92 2.80 -14.07
CA ALA A 221 2.02 1.90 -13.73
C ALA A 221 3.06 2.55 -12.79
N ILE A 222 3.42 3.82 -13.04
CA ILE A 222 4.32 4.58 -12.16
C ILE A 222 3.72 4.74 -10.77
N LEU A 223 2.44 5.10 -10.66
CA LEU A 223 1.79 5.33 -9.36
C LEU A 223 1.57 4.04 -8.58
N ASP A 224 1.23 2.94 -9.25
CA ASP A 224 1.11 1.62 -8.64
C ASP A 224 2.47 1.12 -8.12
N GLN A 225 3.53 1.29 -8.93
CA GLN A 225 4.88 1.00 -8.48
C GLN A 225 5.34 1.92 -7.35
N LEU A 226 4.97 3.20 -7.36
CA LEU A 226 5.28 4.11 -6.27
C LEU A 226 4.68 3.60 -4.96
N CYS A 227 3.44 3.10 -4.98
CA CYS A 227 2.84 2.44 -3.83
C CYS A 227 3.59 1.14 -3.46
N ALA A 228 4.07 0.37 -4.43
CA ALA A 228 4.90 -0.82 -4.17
C ALA A 228 6.26 -0.47 -3.54
N VAL A 229 6.90 0.59 -3.99
CA VAL A 229 8.15 1.13 -3.47
C VAL A 229 7.92 1.70 -2.07
N GLU A 230 6.84 2.45 -1.88
CA GLU A 230 6.39 2.85 -0.56
C GLU A 230 6.16 1.65 0.34
N ARG A 231 5.54 0.54 -0.09
CA ARG A 231 5.42 -0.66 0.75
C ARG A 231 6.78 -1.24 1.18
N LYS A 232 7.82 -1.08 0.35
CA LYS A 232 9.20 -1.49 0.70
C LYS A 232 9.83 -0.56 1.73
N PHE A 233 9.55 0.75 1.66
CA PHE A 233 10.12 1.78 2.55
C PHE A 233 9.28 2.07 3.81
N GLN A 234 7.96 2.08 3.69
CA GLN A 234 6.94 2.07 4.74
C GLN A 234 6.87 0.71 5.42
N GLY A 235 8.03 0.11 5.73
CA GLY A 235 8.16 -1.15 6.46
C GLY A 235 7.04 -1.26 7.49
N ARG A 236 6.00 -2.03 7.12
CA ARG A 236 4.78 -2.32 7.85
C ARG A 236 4.44 -1.29 8.95
N VAL A 237 3.61 -0.27 8.71
CA VAL A 237 2.98 0.44 9.84
C VAL A 237 1.89 -0.45 10.45
N SER A 238 2.30 -1.33 11.35
CA SER A 238 1.44 -2.37 11.93
C SER A 238 0.76 -1.89 13.21
N PHE A 239 -0.31 -1.09 13.10
CA PHE A 239 -1.23 -0.89 14.24
C PHE A 239 -1.97 -2.18 14.65
N MET A 240 -1.86 -3.23 13.83
CA MET A 240 -2.38 -4.58 14.05
C MET A 240 -1.33 -5.57 14.60
N CYS A 241 -0.06 -5.17 14.71
CA CYS A 241 0.93 -6.02 15.34
C CYS A 241 0.91 -5.82 16.86
N GLU A 242 1.39 -6.83 17.58
CA GLU A 242 1.65 -6.71 19.02
C GLU A 242 2.45 -5.42 19.28
N PRO A 243 2.14 -4.64 20.34
CA PRO A 243 2.76 -3.34 20.61
C PRO A 243 4.29 -3.32 20.48
N ASP A 244 4.93 -4.42 20.83
CA ASP A 244 6.37 -4.65 20.73
C ASP A 244 6.93 -4.57 19.28
N LYS A 245 6.18 -5.04 18.28
CA LYS A 245 6.62 -4.94 16.87
C LYS A 245 6.43 -3.54 16.30
N MET A 246 5.33 -2.88 16.69
CA MET A 246 5.07 -1.48 16.31
C MET A 246 6.14 -0.56 16.92
N GLU A 247 6.62 -0.88 18.12
CA GLU A 247 7.73 -0.19 18.78
C GLU A 247 9.06 -0.43 18.04
N ASP A 248 9.33 -1.67 17.60
CA ASP A 248 10.53 -1.98 16.79
C ASP A 248 10.59 -1.16 15.49
N GLU A 249 9.47 -1.04 14.80
CA GLU A 249 9.34 -0.29 13.55
C GLU A 249 9.48 1.22 13.79
N LEU A 250 8.82 1.73 14.84
CA LEU A 250 8.92 3.14 15.21
C LEU A 250 10.37 3.53 15.57
N VAL A 251 11.07 2.71 16.35
CA VAL A 251 12.45 2.99 16.77
C VAL A 251 13.38 3.03 15.57
N LYS A 252 13.23 2.13 14.59
CA LYS A 252 13.98 2.20 13.33
C LYS A 252 13.76 3.53 12.63
N ASP A 253 12.50 3.91 12.44
CA ASP A 253 12.13 5.13 11.72
C ASP A 253 12.63 6.39 12.42
N LEU A 254 12.62 6.40 13.76
CA LEU A 254 13.17 7.50 14.56
C LEU A 254 14.69 7.61 14.41
N VAL A 255 15.42 6.49 14.46
CA VAL A 255 16.89 6.45 14.35
C VAL A 255 17.36 6.89 12.95
N ILE A 256 16.65 6.51 11.90
CA ILE A 256 16.99 6.90 10.51
C ILE A 256 16.42 8.27 10.11
N GLY A 257 15.67 8.93 10.99
CA GLY A 257 15.11 10.27 10.76
C GLY A 257 13.91 10.32 9.81
N VAL A 258 13.19 9.20 9.64
CA VAL A 258 11.94 9.10 8.86
C VAL A 258 10.73 9.45 9.72
N ALA A 259 10.76 9.13 11.02
CA ALA A 259 9.75 9.53 12.00
C ALA A 259 10.27 10.68 12.89
N GLY A 260 9.34 11.42 13.49
CA GLY A 260 9.65 12.54 14.39
C GLY A 260 8.63 12.70 15.52
N PRO A 261 8.69 13.79 16.30
CA PRO A 261 7.84 14.02 17.48
C PRO A 261 6.33 13.94 17.23
N GLU A 262 5.90 14.20 15.99
CA GLU A 262 4.49 14.16 15.58
C GLU A 262 4.02 12.77 15.09
N ASP A 263 4.86 11.73 15.19
CA ASP A 263 4.50 10.39 14.72
C ASP A 263 3.33 9.81 15.55
N PRO A 264 2.21 9.42 14.92
CA PRO A 264 1.03 8.95 15.63
C PRO A 264 1.25 7.65 16.44
N ARG A 265 2.29 6.87 16.12
CA ARG A 265 2.65 5.65 16.87
C ARG A 265 3.19 5.98 18.26
N LEU A 266 3.78 7.16 18.46
CA LEU A 266 4.25 7.62 19.78
C LEU A 266 3.10 7.64 20.79
N LYS A 267 2.02 8.32 20.43
CA LYS A 267 0.80 8.38 21.25
C LYS A 267 0.19 7.00 21.48
N ALA A 268 0.19 6.14 20.45
CA ALA A 268 -0.36 4.79 20.54
C ALA A 268 0.43 3.86 21.48
N LEU A 269 1.75 4.05 21.54
CA LEU A 269 2.67 3.30 22.40
C LEU A 269 2.84 3.91 23.80
N GLY A 270 2.19 5.04 24.08
CA GLY A 270 2.35 5.78 25.33
C GLY A 270 3.74 6.41 25.47
N LEU A 271 4.38 6.72 24.36
CA LEU A 271 5.70 7.36 24.26
C LEU A 271 5.51 8.87 24.03
N ALA A 272 6.43 9.67 24.55
CA ALA A 272 6.49 11.12 24.33
C ALA A 272 7.91 11.51 23.98
N PHE A 273 8.07 12.12 22.80
CA PHE A 273 9.35 12.59 22.28
C PHE A 273 9.23 14.07 21.90
N ASP A 274 10.25 14.87 22.18
CA ASP A 274 10.43 16.26 21.81
C ASP A 274 11.62 16.49 20.85
N GLY A 275 12.38 15.43 20.53
CA GLY A 275 13.51 15.46 19.60
C GLY A 275 14.86 15.75 20.27
N SER A 276 14.91 15.85 21.60
CA SER A 276 16.13 16.01 22.39
C SER A 276 16.57 14.74 23.13
N GLU A 277 15.99 13.59 22.77
CA GLU A 277 16.22 12.33 23.46
C GLU A 277 17.65 11.83 23.30
N THR A 278 18.13 11.16 24.34
CA THR A 278 19.39 10.44 24.30
C THR A 278 19.16 9.06 23.70
N VAL A 279 19.85 8.76 22.60
CA VAL A 279 19.78 7.45 21.93
C VAL A 279 20.96 6.59 22.37
N ILE A 280 20.68 5.37 22.82
CA ILE A 280 21.69 4.37 23.20
C ILE A 280 21.67 3.23 22.17
N LEU A 281 22.74 3.16 21.38
CA LEU A 281 22.99 2.07 20.44
C LEU A 281 23.76 0.94 21.14
N LEU A 282 23.20 -0.28 21.09
CA LEU A 282 23.78 -1.48 21.65
C LEU A 282 24.08 -2.47 20.51
N ASP A 283 25.31 -2.93 20.43
CA ASP A 283 25.77 -3.89 19.42
C ASP A 283 26.29 -5.17 20.08
N LEU A 284 25.96 -6.34 19.53
CA LEU A 284 26.36 -7.63 20.10
C LEU A 284 27.75 -8.04 19.63
N ARG A 285 28.67 -8.14 20.58
CA ARG A 285 30.02 -8.64 20.27
C ARG A 285 29.97 -10.06 19.72
N SER A 286 30.69 -10.27 18.62
CA SER A 286 30.91 -11.60 18.01
C SER A 286 29.64 -12.28 17.48
N PHE A 287 28.58 -11.55 17.16
CA PHE A 287 27.34 -12.11 16.63
C PHE A 287 27.54 -12.92 15.34
N GLY A 288 28.43 -12.48 14.44
CA GLY A 288 28.73 -13.22 13.21
C GLY A 288 29.20 -14.67 13.46
N ALA A 289 29.95 -14.91 14.53
CA ALA A 289 30.36 -16.26 14.93
C ALA A 289 29.18 -17.07 15.49
N PHE A 290 28.27 -16.41 16.22
CA PHE A 290 27.05 -17.03 16.72
C PHE A 290 26.12 -17.47 15.57
N VAL A 291 25.94 -16.63 14.53
CA VAL A 291 25.14 -16.96 13.34
C VAL A 291 25.70 -18.17 12.58
N GLN A 292 27.03 -18.30 12.48
CA GLN A 292 27.67 -19.44 11.81
C GLN A 292 27.44 -20.79 12.51
N LEU A 293 27.13 -20.77 13.82
CA LEU A 293 27.00 -21.97 14.64
C LEU A 293 25.54 -22.39 14.91
N HIS A 294 24.57 -21.56 14.52
CA HIS A 294 23.16 -21.75 14.84
C HIS A 294 22.26 -21.62 13.61
N SER A 295 21.09 -22.25 13.66
CA SER A 295 20.07 -22.07 12.61
C SER A 295 19.47 -20.66 12.65
N GLU A 296 18.97 -20.20 11.51
CA GLU A 296 18.26 -18.92 11.41
C GLU A 296 17.13 -18.79 12.46
N TYR A 297 16.40 -19.87 12.73
CA TYR A 297 15.33 -19.88 13.72
C TYR A 297 15.86 -19.63 15.15
N GLN A 298 16.99 -20.24 15.52
CA GLN A 298 17.64 -20.02 16.82
C GLN A 298 18.18 -18.60 16.93
N VAL A 299 18.78 -18.08 15.86
CA VAL A 299 19.28 -16.70 15.79
C VAL A 299 18.14 -15.71 16.02
N GLN A 300 17.02 -15.85 15.32
CA GLN A 300 15.87 -14.97 15.47
C GLN A 300 15.21 -15.10 16.85
N ALA A 301 15.17 -16.31 17.43
CA ALA A 301 14.64 -16.53 18.77
C ALA A 301 15.50 -15.83 19.85
N THR A 302 16.82 -15.99 19.80
CA THR A 302 17.75 -15.33 20.73
C THR A 302 17.70 -13.81 20.60
N LYS A 303 17.62 -13.27 19.38
CA LYS A 303 17.45 -11.82 19.17
C LYS A 303 16.20 -11.28 19.86
N ARG A 304 15.09 -12.02 19.76
CA ARG A 304 13.83 -11.65 20.43
C ARG A 304 13.94 -11.72 21.95
N GLU A 305 14.63 -12.73 22.48
CA GLU A 305 14.86 -12.88 23.92
C GLU A 305 15.71 -11.73 24.49
N ILE A 306 16.77 -11.34 23.78
CA ILE A 306 17.61 -10.19 24.15
C ILE A 306 16.79 -8.90 24.15
N LEU A 307 16.03 -8.65 23.08
CA LEU A 307 15.14 -7.48 22.98
C LEU A 307 14.15 -7.40 24.15
N ASN A 308 13.50 -8.52 24.49
CA ASN A 308 12.57 -8.59 25.61
C ASN A 308 13.27 -8.40 26.97
N THR A 309 14.52 -8.85 27.09
CA THR A 309 15.34 -8.62 28.27
C THR A 309 15.66 -7.14 28.43
N ILE A 310 16.10 -6.46 27.37
CA ILE A 310 16.34 -5.00 27.39
C ILE A 310 15.06 -4.26 27.79
N ARG A 311 13.91 -4.59 27.17
CA ARG A 311 12.61 -4.02 27.52
C ARG A 311 12.26 -4.19 28.98
N SER A 312 12.44 -5.39 29.53
CA SER A 312 12.13 -5.62 30.94
C SER A 312 13.05 -4.83 31.88
N VAL A 313 14.34 -4.72 31.57
CA VAL A 313 15.28 -3.93 32.38
C VAL A 313 14.95 -2.44 32.34
N VAL A 314 14.70 -1.90 31.15
CA VAL A 314 14.43 -0.46 30.94
C VAL A 314 13.08 -0.05 31.53
N ARG A 315 12.04 -0.90 31.39
CA ARG A 315 10.67 -0.58 31.82
C ARG A 315 10.39 -0.86 33.31
N VAL A 316 11.35 -1.40 34.07
CA VAL A 316 11.19 -1.74 35.49
C VAL A 316 11.31 -0.53 36.43
N GLN A 317 11.47 0.70 35.93
CA GLN A 317 11.65 1.88 36.79
C GLN A 317 10.53 2.91 36.69
N ASP A 318 9.88 3.11 37.84
CA ASP A 318 9.10 4.26 38.29
C ASP A 318 7.78 4.57 37.55
N HIS A 319 6.65 4.52 38.26
CA HIS A 319 5.30 4.80 37.71
C HIS A 319 5.12 6.24 37.19
N TYR A 320 6.09 7.12 37.47
CA TYR A 320 6.07 8.53 37.08
C TYR A 320 7.01 8.85 35.90
N ARG A 321 7.77 7.86 35.41
CA ARG A 321 8.70 8.06 34.30
C ARG A 321 8.02 7.76 32.96
N LEU A 322 8.27 8.60 31.96
CA LEU A 322 7.86 8.36 30.58
C LEU A 322 8.55 7.10 30.05
N LYS A 323 7.82 6.29 29.29
CA LYS A 323 8.31 5.03 28.73
C LYS A 323 9.42 5.31 27.70
N ASP A 324 10.56 4.64 27.84
CA ASP A 324 11.62 4.64 26.81
C ASP A 324 11.24 3.67 25.66
N ALA A 325 11.59 4.02 24.42
CA ALA A 325 11.31 3.21 23.25
C ALA A 325 12.45 2.22 22.99
N VAL A 326 12.16 0.93 22.80
CA VAL A 326 13.19 -0.09 22.60
C VAL A 326 12.92 -0.91 21.35
N GLY A 327 13.92 -1.01 20.47
CA GLY A 327 13.80 -1.74 19.21
C GLY A 327 15.09 -2.37 18.70
N LEU A 328 14.96 -3.33 17.79
CA LEU A 328 16.07 -3.90 17.01
C LEU A 328 16.16 -3.17 15.67
N VAL A 329 17.29 -2.53 15.35
CA VAL A 329 17.41 -1.65 14.18
C VAL A 329 17.94 -2.37 12.94
N GLY A 330 18.95 -3.21 13.10
CA GLY A 330 19.58 -4.00 12.03
C GLY A 330 20.32 -5.19 12.61
N GLY A 331 20.62 -6.22 11.82
CA GLY A 331 21.51 -7.34 12.21
C GLY A 331 21.37 -7.79 13.67
N ASP A 332 22.28 -7.30 14.50
CA ASP A 332 22.47 -7.47 15.94
C ASP A 332 22.49 -6.16 16.75
N GLU A 333 22.04 -5.07 16.14
CA GLU A 333 22.00 -3.73 16.72
C GLU A 333 20.63 -3.44 17.36
N TYR A 334 20.65 -3.02 18.62
CA TYR A 334 19.47 -2.62 19.39
C TYR A 334 19.58 -1.15 19.77
N VAL A 335 18.43 -0.52 19.95
CA VAL A 335 18.31 0.87 20.39
C VAL A 335 17.39 0.98 21.59
N VAL A 336 17.80 1.86 22.50
CA VAL A 336 16.96 2.46 23.56
C VAL A 336 16.92 3.97 23.34
#